data_AF-A0A5J4PDN2-F1
#
_entry.id   AF-A0A5J4PDN2-F1
#
_cell.length_a   1.000
_cell.length_b   1.000
_cell.length_c   1.000
_cell.angle_alpha   90.00
_cell.angle_beta   90.00
_cell.angle_gamma   90.00
#
_symmetry.space_group_name_H-M   'P 1'
#
loop_
_entity.id
_entity.type
_entity.pdbx_description
1 polymer ?
#
loop_
_entity_poly.entity_id
_entity_poly.type
_entity_poly.pdbx_seq_one_letter_code
_entity_poly.pdbx_strand_id
1 'polypeptide(L)'
;WGDGKENPKVFNPTALDCKQWAATAKAAGMKAIIITAKHHDGFCLWPSKYSTHTVKESGWREGKGDVLKELQEACREYGLKFGIYLSPWDRNHPSYGTPEYNQVFADMLTEVYTNYGGKEIFEQWFDGANGEGSNGKKQEYDWTLFYNTVYKFNPNVVIFSDIGPGCRWMGNERGVAGETNWSTLNVTGFGVGYDAPSAKVLNTGNPDGEVWLPAETDVSIRPGWFYSPETDTKIKSVD
;
A
#
# COMPACT_ATOMS: atom_id res chain seq x y z
N TRP A 1 13.04 -7.55 -2.45
CA TRP A 1 12.51 -6.22 -2.80
C TRP A 1 13.47 -5.51 -3.73
N GLY A 2 12.96 -4.66 -4.63
CA GLY A 2 13.80 -3.85 -5.51
C GLY A 2 14.66 -2.85 -4.74
N ASP A 3 15.78 -2.45 -5.32
CA ASP A 3 16.80 -1.59 -4.69
C ASP A 3 16.65 -0.09 -4.99
N GLY A 4 15.68 0.27 -5.82
CA GLY A 4 15.38 1.64 -6.24
C GLY A 4 16.27 2.14 -7.36
N LYS A 5 17.11 1.28 -7.94
CA LYS A 5 17.98 1.59 -9.09
C LYS A 5 17.55 0.84 -10.34
N GLU A 6 16.43 0.13 -10.28
CA GLU A 6 15.86 -0.54 -11.43
C GLU A 6 15.72 0.43 -12.60
N ASN A 7 15.96 -0.05 -13.82
CA ASN A 7 15.75 0.76 -15.00
C ASN A 7 14.25 0.82 -15.30
N PRO A 8 13.59 2.00 -15.37
CA PRO A 8 12.18 2.13 -15.73
C PRO A 8 11.79 1.38 -17.01
N LYS A 9 12.73 1.18 -17.94
CA LYS A 9 12.51 0.44 -19.19
C LYS A 9 12.18 -1.04 -18.99
N VAL A 10 12.48 -1.63 -17.83
CA VAL A 10 12.08 -3.00 -17.49
C VAL A 10 10.56 -3.11 -17.36
N PHE A 11 9.89 -2.03 -16.95
CA PHE A 11 8.44 -1.95 -16.95
C PHE A 11 7.93 -1.77 -18.38
N ASN A 12 7.67 -2.89 -19.07
CA ASN A 12 7.09 -2.90 -20.40
C ASN A 12 6.18 -4.12 -20.62
N PRO A 13 5.11 -4.29 -19.81
CA PRO A 13 4.21 -5.42 -19.97
C PRO A 13 3.51 -5.36 -21.32
N THR A 14 3.52 -6.47 -22.06
CA THR A 14 3.03 -6.56 -23.44
C THR A 14 1.51 -6.76 -23.53
N ALA A 15 0.89 -7.23 -22.45
CA ALA A 15 -0.53 -7.57 -22.39
C ALA A 15 -1.16 -7.15 -21.05
N LEU A 16 -0.75 -6.01 -20.50
CA LEU A 16 -1.38 -5.46 -19.29
C LEU A 16 -2.86 -5.16 -19.58
N ASP A 17 -3.75 -5.73 -18.76
CA ASP A 17 -5.19 -5.54 -18.85
C ASP A 17 -5.81 -5.47 -17.44
N CYS A 18 -6.08 -4.25 -16.97
CA CYS A 18 -6.71 -4.04 -15.67
C CYS A 18 -8.16 -4.56 -15.60
N LYS A 19 -8.87 -4.71 -16.72
CA LYS A 19 -10.19 -5.34 -16.72
C LYS A 19 -10.09 -6.82 -16.42
N GLN A 20 -9.05 -7.49 -16.93
CA GLN A 20 -8.79 -8.89 -16.58
C GLN A 20 -8.52 -9.04 -15.09
N TRP A 21 -7.79 -8.11 -14.46
CA TRP A 21 -7.57 -8.11 -13.00
C TRP A 21 -8.88 -7.93 -12.24
N ALA A 22 -9.68 -6.91 -12.59
CA ALA A 22 -10.96 -6.62 -11.95
C ALA A 22 -11.98 -7.77 -12.11
N ALA A 23 -12.10 -8.33 -13.33
CA ALA A 23 -12.96 -9.48 -13.59
C ALA A 23 -12.56 -10.69 -12.75
N THR A 24 -11.26 -10.97 -12.63
CA THR A 24 -10.73 -12.08 -11.83
C THR A 24 -11.02 -11.89 -10.34
N ALA A 25 -10.75 -10.71 -9.80
CA ALA A 25 -11.05 -10.39 -8.40
C ALA A 25 -12.56 -10.51 -8.10
N LYS A 26 -13.41 -10.00 -9.00
CA LYS A 26 -14.86 -10.12 -8.90
C LYS A 26 -15.32 -11.58 -8.90
N ALA A 27 -14.79 -12.40 -9.80
CA ALA A 27 -15.09 -13.82 -9.89
C ALA A 27 -14.66 -14.59 -8.64
N ALA A 28 -13.55 -14.18 -8.01
CA ALA A 28 -13.09 -14.71 -6.72
C ALA A 28 -13.92 -14.22 -5.51
N GLY A 29 -14.96 -13.41 -5.73
CA GLY A 29 -15.84 -12.91 -4.67
C GLY A 29 -15.33 -11.67 -3.94
N MET A 30 -14.15 -11.14 -4.32
CA MET A 30 -13.56 -9.94 -3.72
C MET A 30 -14.48 -8.73 -3.90
N LYS A 31 -14.40 -7.80 -2.95
CA LYS A 31 -15.21 -6.56 -2.95
C LYS A 31 -14.38 -5.32 -3.29
N ALA A 32 -13.06 -5.47 -3.29
CA ALA A 32 -12.13 -4.37 -3.45
C ALA A 32 -10.82 -4.85 -4.07
N ILE A 33 -10.06 -3.91 -4.63
CA ILE A 33 -8.65 -4.08 -5.01
C ILE A 33 -7.88 -2.91 -4.40
N ILE A 34 -6.80 -3.21 -3.67
CA ILE A 34 -5.80 -2.23 -3.23
C ILE A 34 -4.59 -2.38 -4.15
N ILE A 35 -4.23 -1.33 -4.89
CA ILE A 35 -3.09 -1.37 -5.83
C ILE A 35 -1.82 -0.83 -5.16
N THR A 36 -0.70 -1.53 -5.34
CA THR A 36 0.64 -1.03 -5.00
C THR A 36 1.04 0.08 -5.97
N ALA A 37 0.55 1.30 -5.73
CA ALA A 37 0.81 2.44 -6.59
C ALA A 37 2.30 2.81 -6.65
N LYS A 38 2.97 2.68 -5.50
CA LYS A 38 4.44 2.77 -5.36
C LYS A 38 4.87 1.80 -4.27
N HIS A 39 5.77 0.88 -4.60
CA HIS A 39 6.38 -0.04 -3.64
C HIS A 39 7.69 0.55 -3.06
N HIS A 40 8.42 -0.20 -2.23
CA HIS A 40 9.63 0.30 -1.55
C HIS A 40 10.75 0.75 -2.51
N ASP A 41 10.85 0.13 -3.69
CA ASP A 41 11.76 0.55 -4.76
C ASP A 41 11.49 1.97 -5.26
N GLY A 42 10.29 2.51 -5.03
CA GLY A 42 9.95 3.89 -5.38
C GLY A 42 9.43 4.05 -6.80
N PHE A 43 9.24 2.98 -7.58
CA PHE A 43 8.67 3.08 -8.93
C PHE A 43 7.17 3.41 -8.87
N CYS A 44 6.76 4.55 -9.42
CA CYS A 44 5.35 4.95 -9.44
C CYS A 44 4.62 4.38 -10.66
N LEU A 45 3.50 3.71 -10.43
CA LEU A 45 2.63 3.16 -11.47
C LEU A 45 1.72 4.19 -12.17
N TRP A 46 1.89 5.46 -11.83
CA TRP A 46 1.25 6.61 -12.46
C TRP A 46 2.31 7.67 -12.83
N PRO A 47 2.03 8.57 -13.79
CA PRO A 47 3.02 9.55 -14.28
C PRO A 47 3.16 10.73 -13.32
N SER A 48 3.62 10.46 -12.09
CA SER A 48 3.76 11.46 -11.03
C SER A 48 4.68 12.62 -11.44
N LYS A 49 4.30 13.85 -11.11
CA LYS A 49 5.19 15.01 -11.29
C LYS A 49 6.27 15.14 -10.20
N TYR A 50 6.21 14.31 -9.16
CA TYR A 50 7.08 14.37 -7.98
C TYR A 50 8.16 13.27 -7.97
N SER A 51 8.24 12.47 -9.02
CA SER A 51 9.28 11.45 -9.20
C SER A 51 9.69 11.40 -10.67
N THR A 52 10.94 11.01 -10.93
CA THR A 52 11.44 10.65 -12.28
C THR A 52 11.58 9.13 -12.44
N HIS A 53 11.08 8.36 -11.48
CA HIS A 53 11.10 6.91 -11.47
C HIS A 53 9.66 6.39 -11.58
N THR A 54 9.06 6.57 -12.75
CA THR A 54 7.63 6.28 -12.96
C THR A 54 7.38 5.59 -14.31
N VAL A 55 6.13 5.17 -14.54
CA VAL A 55 5.66 4.69 -15.86
C VAL A 55 5.93 5.66 -17.01
N LYS A 56 6.05 6.97 -16.74
CA LYS A 56 6.37 7.98 -17.76
C LYS A 56 7.76 7.78 -18.37
N GLU A 57 8.70 7.28 -17.58
CA GLU A 57 10.08 6.99 -18.02
C GLU A 57 10.23 5.56 -18.58
N SER A 58 9.16 4.77 -18.60
CA SER A 58 9.14 3.40 -19.09
C SER A 58 8.84 3.29 -20.59
N GLY A 59 9.04 2.10 -21.17
CA GLY A 59 8.63 1.81 -22.55
C GLY A 59 7.13 1.52 -22.69
N TRP A 60 6.45 1.22 -21.58
CA TRP A 60 5.05 0.84 -21.59
C TRP A 60 4.16 1.98 -22.10
N ARG A 61 3.32 1.65 -23.09
CA ARG A 61 2.45 2.63 -23.79
C ARG A 61 3.20 3.90 -24.22
N GLU A 62 4.44 3.77 -24.67
CA GLU A 62 5.29 4.89 -25.10
C GLU A 62 5.47 5.97 -24.00
N GLY A 63 5.50 5.57 -22.72
CA GLY A 63 5.61 6.49 -21.58
C GLY A 63 4.34 7.30 -21.30
N LYS A 64 3.20 6.94 -21.91
CA LYS A 64 1.91 7.62 -21.73
C LYS A 64 0.91 6.80 -20.89
N GLY A 65 1.34 5.65 -20.39
CA GLY A 65 0.49 4.78 -19.60
C GLY A 65 0.26 5.29 -18.18
N ASP A 66 -0.87 4.87 -17.60
CA ASP A 66 -1.25 5.18 -16.22
C ASP A 66 -2.03 3.97 -15.67
N VAL A 67 -1.36 3.13 -14.87
CA VAL A 67 -1.97 1.89 -14.36
C VAL A 67 -3.06 2.21 -13.34
N LEU A 68 -2.87 3.26 -12.53
CA LEU A 68 -3.86 3.68 -11.54
C LEU A 68 -5.16 4.06 -12.22
N LYS A 69 -5.10 4.87 -13.30
CA LYS A 69 -6.28 5.22 -14.08
C LYS A 69 -6.98 3.99 -14.66
N GLU A 70 -6.24 3.13 -15.35
CA GLU A 70 -6.81 1.93 -15.99
C GLU A 70 -7.48 0.99 -14.97
N LEU A 71 -6.89 0.82 -13.79
CA LEU A 71 -7.43 -0.03 -12.74
C LEU A 71 -8.61 0.60 -11.99
N GLN A 72 -8.57 1.90 -11.76
CA GLN A 72 -9.66 2.65 -11.13
C GLN A 72 -10.93 2.57 -11.99
N GLU A 73 -10.80 2.77 -13.31
CA GLU A 73 -11.90 2.65 -14.26
C GLU A 73 -12.45 1.22 -14.33
N ALA A 74 -11.56 0.22 -14.34
CA ALA A 74 -11.96 -1.19 -14.29
C ALA A 74 -12.69 -1.54 -12.97
N CYS A 75 -12.23 -1.04 -11.82
CA CYS A 75 -12.91 -1.27 -10.55
C CYS A 75 -14.35 -0.72 -10.56
N ARG A 76 -14.54 0.50 -11.10
CA ARG A 76 -15.89 1.08 -11.28
C ARG A 76 -16.77 0.22 -12.18
N GLU A 77 -16.25 -0.25 -13.32
CA GLU A 77 -16.99 -1.10 -14.28
C GLU A 77 -17.46 -2.42 -13.66
N TYR A 78 -16.63 -3.06 -12.82
CA TYR A 78 -16.94 -4.35 -12.19
C TYR A 78 -17.60 -4.24 -10.81
N GLY A 79 -17.86 -3.02 -10.34
CA GLY A 79 -18.45 -2.75 -9.02
C GLY A 79 -17.56 -3.24 -7.88
N LEU A 80 -16.25 -2.97 -7.97
CA LEU A 80 -15.24 -3.19 -6.94
C LEU A 80 -14.83 -1.84 -6.34
N LYS A 81 -14.56 -1.82 -5.03
CA LYS A 81 -13.92 -0.66 -4.40
C LYS A 81 -12.45 -0.58 -4.80
N PHE A 82 -11.91 0.64 -4.90
CA PHE A 82 -10.53 0.90 -5.28
C PHE A 82 -9.75 1.49 -4.10
N GLY A 83 -8.62 0.90 -3.75
CA GLY A 83 -7.75 1.33 -2.65
C GLY A 83 -6.32 1.54 -3.14
N ILE A 84 -5.54 2.28 -2.36
CA ILE A 84 -4.16 2.66 -2.71
C ILE A 84 -3.21 2.17 -1.64
N TYR A 85 -2.21 1.41 -2.04
CA TYR A 85 -0.98 1.23 -1.28
C TYR A 85 0.05 2.23 -1.80
N LEU A 86 0.65 3.00 -0.89
CA LEU A 86 1.74 3.92 -1.21
C LEU A 86 2.83 3.78 -0.14
N SER A 87 3.94 3.13 -0.49
CA SER A 87 5.03 2.84 0.44
C SER A 87 5.63 4.11 1.03
N PRO A 88 5.60 4.31 2.37
CA PRO A 88 6.32 5.39 3.03
C PRO A 88 7.84 5.25 2.90
N TRP A 89 8.37 4.02 2.94
CA TRP A 89 9.77 3.76 2.63
C TRP A 89 10.03 3.91 1.13
N ASP A 90 11.09 4.61 0.76
CA ASP A 90 11.44 4.91 -0.63
C ASP A 90 12.93 4.78 -0.87
N ARG A 91 13.31 3.80 -1.67
CA ARG A 91 14.71 3.49 -1.99
C ARG A 91 15.23 4.27 -3.19
N ASN A 92 14.38 5.04 -3.88
CA ASN A 92 14.75 5.80 -5.07
C ASN A 92 14.81 7.30 -4.81
N HIS A 93 13.81 7.86 -4.13
CA HIS A 93 13.63 9.31 -4.10
C HIS A 93 14.81 10.01 -3.40
N PRO A 94 15.44 11.05 -4.02
CA PRO A 94 16.66 11.65 -3.51
C PRO A 94 16.49 12.29 -2.14
N SER A 95 15.32 12.87 -1.86
CA SER A 95 15.00 13.49 -0.57
C SER A 95 14.66 12.48 0.53
N TYR A 96 14.50 11.18 0.25
CA TYR A 96 14.20 10.21 1.31
C TYR A 96 15.30 10.22 2.37
N GLY A 97 14.91 10.30 3.63
CA GLY A 97 15.78 10.51 4.80
C GLY A 97 15.94 11.98 5.20
N THR A 98 15.17 12.91 4.61
CA THR A 98 15.19 14.34 4.97
C THR A 98 13.77 14.85 5.25
N PRO A 99 13.61 15.97 5.99
CA PRO A 99 12.28 16.53 6.27
C PRO A 99 11.46 16.85 5.01
N GLU A 100 12.14 17.24 3.92
CA GLU A 100 11.50 17.59 2.64
C GLU A 100 10.72 16.43 2.04
N TYR A 101 11.11 15.17 2.30
CA TYR A 101 10.39 14.01 1.79
C TYR A 101 8.95 13.93 2.29
N ASN A 102 8.66 14.41 3.50
CA ASN A 102 7.29 14.43 4.02
C ASN A 102 6.36 15.24 3.11
N GLN A 103 6.79 16.41 2.66
CA GLN A 103 5.98 17.20 1.75
C GLN A 103 5.87 16.54 0.37
N VAL A 104 6.95 15.95 -0.13
CA VAL A 104 6.92 15.19 -1.40
C VAL A 104 5.90 14.05 -1.33
N PHE A 105 5.89 13.29 -0.24
CA PHE A 105 4.97 12.17 -0.04
C PHE A 105 3.52 12.65 0.08
N ALA A 106 3.26 13.71 0.84
CA ALA A 106 1.94 14.35 0.94
C ALA A 106 1.44 14.89 -0.41
N ASP A 107 2.37 15.42 -1.21
CA ASP A 107 2.09 15.91 -2.56
C ASP A 107 1.75 14.77 -3.54
N MET A 108 2.44 13.63 -3.45
CA MET A 108 2.08 12.41 -4.19
C MET A 108 0.71 11.87 -3.78
N LEU A 109 0.40 11.84 -2.46
CA LEU A 109 -0.95 11.49 -1.98
C LEU A 109 -2.00 12.45 -2.57
N THR A 110 -1.74 13.75 -2.53
CA THR A 110 -2.63 14.77 -3.12
C THR A 110 -2.85 14.51 -4.61
N GLU A 111 -1.80 14.19 -5.37
CA GLU A 111 -1.90 13.86 -6.80
C GLU A 111 -2.77 12.62 -7.03
N VAL A 112 -2.56 11.55 -6.27
CA VAL A 112 -3.34 10.32 -6.38
C VAL A 112 -4.83 10.56 -6.07
N TYR A 113 -5.13 11.21 -4.94
CA TYR A 113 -6.52 11.46 -4.53
C TYR A 113 -7.24 12.48 -5.43
N THR A 114 -6.51 13.41 -6.02
CA THR A 114 -7.09 14.37 -6.97
C THR A 114 -7.49 13.68 -8.28
N ASN A 115 -6.63 12.79 -8.80
CA ASN A 115 -6.77 12.28 -10.16
C ASN A 115 -7.57 10.97 -10.27
N TYR A 116 -7.61 10.17 -9.20
CA TYR A 116 -8.17 8.80 -9.25
C TYR A 116 -9.42 8.62 -8.39
N GLY A 117 -10.22 9.69 -8.26
CA GLY A 117 -11.49 9.64 -7.54
C GLY A 117 -11.32 9.56 -6.03
N GLY A 118 -10.58 10.49 -5.41
CA GLY A 118 -10.22 10.46 -4.00
C GLY A 118 -11.39 10.22 -3.03
N LYS A 119 -12.60 10.72 -3.34
CA LYS A 119 -13.83 10.47 -2.55
C LYS A 119 -14.32 9.02 -2.57
N GLU A 120 -13.89 8.25 -3.56
CA GLU A 120 -14.27 6.85 -3.79
C GLU A 120 -13.18 5.87 -3.36
N ILE A 121 -11.96 6.35 -3.07
CA ILE A 121 -10.88 5.53 -2.53
C ILE A 121 -11.33 5.02 -1.16
N PHE A 122 -11.50 3.70 -1.04
CA PHE A 122 -12.05 3.13 0.19
C PHE A 122 -11.00 2.93 1.28
N GLU A 123 -9.74 2.73 0.86
CA GLU A 123 -8.65 2.43 1.77
C GLU A 123 -7.30 2.97 1.27
N GLN A 124 -6.55 3.55 2.21
CA GLN A 124 -5.15 3.94 2.07
C GLN A 124 -4.28 3.01 2.91
N TRP A 125 -3.33 2.36 2.28
CA TRP A 125 -2.42 1.43 2.92
C TRP A 125 -1.03 2.06 3.06
N PHE A 126 -0.59 2.25 4.30
CA PHE A 126 0.75 2.73 4.65
C PHE A 126 1.56 1.61 5.29
N ASP A 127 2.57 1.12 4.58
CA ASP A 127 3.46 0.09 5.09
C ASP A 127 4.37 0.59 6.22
N GLY A 128 4.55 -0.23 7.25
CA GLY A 128 5.54 -0.05 8.30
C GLY A 128 6.92 -0.62 7.98
N ALA A 129 7.04 -1.46 6.96
CA ALA A 129 8.28 -2.11 6.58
C ALA A 129 9.33 -1.09 6.10
N ASN A 130 10.53 -1.17 6.68
CA ASN A 130 11.67 -0.37 6.28
C ASN A 130 12.97 -1.17 6.42
N GLY A 131 13.65 -1.41 5.31
CA GLY A 131 14.86 -2.24 5.24
C GLY A 131 16.19 -1.49 5.21
N GLU A 132 16.25 -0.22 5.60
CA GLU A 132 17.50 0.59 5.63
C GLU A 132 18.56 0.04 6.60
N GLY A 133 18.13 -0.69 7.63
CA GLY A 133 19.01 -1.21 8.68
C GLY A 133 19.60 -0.12 9.58
N SER A 134 20.52 -0.49 10.47
CA SER A 134 21.02 0.42 11.52
C SER A 134 21.79 1.64 11.01
N ASN A 135 22.40 1.53 9.82
CA ASN A 135 23.26 2.55 9.23
C ASN A 135 22.66 3.19 7.96
N GLY A 136 21.44 2.80 7.57
CA GLY A 136 20.78 3.38 6.42
C GLY A 136 20.09 4.69 6.74
N LYS A 137 19.35 5.22 5.76
CA LYS A 137 18.60 6.46 5.89
C LYS A 137 17.50 6.31 6.94
N LYS A 138 17.29 7.36 7.73
CA LYS A 138 16.19 7.43 8.68
C LYS A 138 15.24 8.54 8.27
N GLN A 139 14.01 8.18 7.94
CA GLN A 139 12.95 9.13 7.66
C GLN A 139 12.09 9.27 8.91
N GLU A 140 11.99 10.48 9.45
CA GLU A 140 10.96 10.83 10.41
C GLU A 140 9.70 11.19 9.63
N TYR A 141 8.68 10.35 9.71
CA TYR A 141 7.43 10.52 8.98
C TYR A 141 6.48 11.47 9.72
N ASP A 142 5.97 12.48 9.01
CA ASP A 142 4.88 13.31 9.50
C ASP A 142 3.52 12.61 9.22
N TRP A 143 3.21 11.61 10.05
CA TRP A 143 1.95 10.86 9.95
C TRP A 143 0.72 11.76 10.05
N THR A 144 0.79 12.84 10.83
CA THR A 144 -0.32 13.80 10.96
C THR A 144 -0.58 14.49 9.62
N LEU A 145 0.46 14.94 8.93
CA LEU A 145 0.35 15.49 7.58
C LEU A 145 -0.22 14.47 6.59
N PHE A 146 0.23 13.21 6.64
CA PHE A 146 -0.22 12.18 5.71
C PHE A 146 -1.71 11.85 5.91
N TYR A 147 -2.14 11.66 7.15
CA TYR A 147 -3.54 11.40 7.48
C TYR A 147 -4.43 12.58 7.11
N ASN A 148 -4.05 13.81 7.46
CA ASN A 148 -4.82 15.01 7.13
C ASN A 148 -4.94 15.22 5.62
N THR A 149 -3.87 14.94 4.87
CA THR A 149 -3.88 15.00 3.41
C THR A 149 -4.95 14.07 2.83
N VAL A 150 -4.98 12.82 3.27
CA VAL A 150 -5.93 11.80 2.80
C VAL A 150 -7.37 12.15 3.24
N TYR A 151 -7.58 12.49 4.51
CA TYR A 151 -8.90 12.82 5.05
C TYR A 151 -9.52 14.08 4.45
N LYS A 152 -8.71 15.02 3.94
CA LYS A 152 -9.20 16.20 3.21
C LYS A 152 -10.01 15.80 1.95
N PHE A 153 -9.63 14.71 1.29
CA PHE A 153 -10.33 14.22 0.09
C PHE A 153 -11.47 13.28 0.45
N ASN A 154 -11.24 12.38 1.41
CA ASN A 154 -12.24 11.43 1.85
C ASN A 154 -12.18 11.24 3.38
N PRO A 155 -13.10 11.83 4.15
CA PRO A 155 -13.12 11.66 5.60
C PRO A 155 -13.53 10.24 6.05
N ASN A 156 -14.03 9.40 5.13
CA ASN A 156 -14.48 8.04 5.41
C ASN A 156 -13.52 6.96 4.91
N VAL A 157 -12.37 7.33 4.35
CA VAL A 157 -11.34 6.36 3.92
C VAL A 157 -10.81 5.61 5.13
N VAL A 158 -10.65 4.30 5.01
CA VAL A 158 -9.94 3.50 6.01
C VAL A 158 -8.44 3.73 5.79
N ILE A 159 -7.71 4.14 6.82
CA ILE A 159 -6.25 4.21 6.74
C ILE A 159 -5.67 3.01 7.48
N PHE A 160 -5.05 2.11 6.74
CA PHE A 160 -4.23 1.03 7.28
C PHE A 160 -2.83 1.53 7.60
N SER A 161 -2.32 1.13 8.76
CA SER A 161 -0.90 0.98 9.07
C SER A 161 -0.75 -0.14 10.10
N ASP A 162 0.46 -0.41 10.61
CA ASP A 162 0.65 -1.33 11.74
C ASP A 162 -0.30 -1.03 12.91
N ILE A 163 -0.63 0.25 13.13
CA ILE A 163 -1.45 0.73 14.25
C ILE A 163 -2.57 1.71 13.84
N GLY A 164 -3.05 1.66 12.59
CA GLY A 164 -4.18 2.49 12.15
C GLY A 164 -3.82 3.84 11.53
N PRO A 165 -4.73 4.83 11.58
CA PRO A 165 -5.86 4.96 12.52
C PRO A 165 -7.16 4.23 12.15
N GLY A 166 -7.32 3.70 10.93
CA GLY A 166 -8.56 3.05 10.48
C GLY A 166 -8.63 1.56 10.81
N CYS A 167 -7.57 0.82 10.49
CA CYS A 167 -7.41 -0.60 10.83
C CYS A 167 -5.92 -0.89 11.09
N ARG A 168 -5.65 -1.94 11.87
CA ARG A 168 -4.29 -2.36 12.21
C ARG A 168 -3.85 -3.58 11.42
N TRP A 169 -2.54 -3.76 11.32
CA TRP A 169 -1.96 -5.02 10.87
C TRP A 169 -2.29 -6.16 11.85
N MET A 170 -2.50 -7.38 11.32
CA MET A 170 -2.72 -8.60 12.13
C MET A 170 -1.45 -9.11 12.84
N GLY A 171 -0.29 -8.51 12.58
CA GLY A 171 0.98 -8.95 13.17
C GLY A 171 1.63 -10.15 12.46
N ASN A 172 1.09 -10.59 11.31
CA ASN A 172 1.73 -11.59 10.45
C ASN A 172 1.17 -11.55 9.02
N GLU A 173 2.00 -11.92 8.04
CA GLU A 173 1.62 -12.02 6.62
C GLU A 173 1.13 -13.44 6.23
N ARG A 174 0.76 -14.28 7.21
CA ARG A 174 0.34 -15.68 6.95
C ARG A 174 -1.16 -15.82 6.77
N GLY A 175 -1.94 -14.75 6.95
CA GLY A 175 -3.39 -14.84 6.88
C GLY A 175 -4.04 -15.35 8.16
N VAL A 176 -3.39 -15.24 9.33
CA VAL A 176 -3.85 -15.89 10.56
C VAL A 176 -4.17 -14.87 11.66
N ALA A 177 -5.45 -14.76 12.03
CA ALA A 177 -5.88 -14.05 13.22
C ALA A 177 -5.64 -14.86 14.49
N GLY A 178 -5.49 -14.17 15.63
CA GLY A 178 -5.44 -14.83 16.93
C GLY A 178 -6.77 -15.50 17.26
N GLU A 179 -6.74 -16.60 18.01
CA GLU A 179 -7.96 -17.29 18.51
C GLU A 179 -8.86 -16.32 19.29
N THR A 180 -8.24 -15.43 20.07
CA THR A 180 -8.88 -14.23 20.61
C THR A 180 -8.37 -13.03 19.84
N ASN A 181 -9.28 -12.22 19.32
CA ASN A 181 -8.97 -10.99 18.61
C ASN A 181 -9.97 -9.88 18.99
N TRP A 182 -9.50 -8.93 19.78
CA TRP A 182 -10.24 -7.71 20.12
C TRP A 182 -10.03 -6.66 19.04
N SER A 183 -11.12 -6.05 18.56
CA SER A 183 -11.06 -4.91 17.64
C SER A 183 -10.70 -3.59 18.34
N THR A 184 -10.01 -3.67 19.48
CA THR A 184 -9.54 -2.55 20.28
C THR A 184 -8.05 -2.68 20.55
N LEU A 185 -7.32 -1.56 20.59
CA LEU A 185 -5.87 -1.53 20.77
C LEU A 185 -5.46 -0.35 21.65
N ASN A 186 -4.44 -0.55 22.50
CA ASN A 186 -3.73 0.56 23.14
C ASN A 186 -2.69 1.12 22.16
N VAL A 187 -2.78 2.41 21.88
CA VAL A 187 -1.91 3.07 20.89
C VAL A 187 -0.99 4.11 21.53
N THR A 188 -1.31 4.57 22.74
CA THR A 188 -0.47 5.51 23.48
C THR A 188 0.92 4.94 23.71
N GLY A 189 1.94 5.66 23.24
CA GLY A 189 3.35 5.26 23.36
C GLY A 189 3.87 4.35 22.24
N PHE A 190 3.04 4.03 21.24
CA PHE A 190 3.45 3.31 20.04
C PHE A 190 3.43 4.21 18.79
N GLY A 191 4.15 3.78 17.76
CA GLY A 191 4.19 4.41 16.43
C GLY A 191 3.99 3.38 15.32
N VAL A 192 4.02 3.85 14.06
CA VAL A 192 3.95 2.99 12.87
C VAL A 192 5.32 2.33 12.60
N GLY A 193 5.34 1.13 12.03
CA GLY A 193 6.57 0.39 11.72
C GLY A 193 7.32 -0.09 12.97
N TYR A 194 8.60 0.27 13.09
CA TYR A 194 9.48 -0.22 14.16
C TYR A 194 8.99 0.09 15.59
N ASP A 195 8.20 1.14 15.74
CA ASP A 195 7.65 1.57 17.03
C ASP A 195 6.26 0.96 17.32
N ALA A 196 5.79 0.03 16.48
CA ALA A 196 4.51 -0.64 16.67
C ALA A 196 4.55 -1.64 17.85
N PRO A 197 3.38 -2.01 18.42
CA PRO A 197 3.29 -3.08 19.40
C PRO A 197 3.84 -4.40 18.83
N SER A 198 4.21 -5.30 19.73
CA SER A 198 4.64 -6.64 19.31
C SER A 198 3.59 -7.32 18.41
N ALA A 199 4.05 -8.15 17.48
CA ALA A 199 3.17 -8.96 16.63
C ALA A 199 2.08 -9.72 17.41
N LYS A 200 2.39 -10.19 18.63
CA LYS A 200 1.41 -10.83 19.51
C LYS A 200 0.27 -9.88 19.89
N VAL A 201 0.59 -8.66 20.28
CA VAL A 201 -0.40 -7.64 20.65
C VAL A 201 -1.22 -7.22 19.44
N LEU A 202 -0.60 -7.03 18.28
CA LEU A 202 -1.31 -6.73 17.02
C LEU A 202 -2.30 -7.85 16.65
N ASN A 203 -1.89 -9.11 16.81
CA ASN A 203 -2.69 -10.29 16.49
C ASN A 203 -3.90 -10.49 17.39
N THR A 204 -3.80 -10.14 18.68
CA THR A 204 -4.87 -10.38 19.65
C THR A 204 -5.69 -9.14 20.01
N GLY A 205 -5.13 -7.94 19.84
CA GLY A 205 -5.69 -6.71 20.39
C GLY A 205 -5.68 -6.68 21.92
N ASN A 206 -6.30 -5.65 22.49
CA ASN A 206 -6.45 -5.44 23.93
C ASN A 206 -7.94 -5.44 24.30
N PRO A 207 -8.40 -6.23 25.29
CA PRO A 207 -9.82 -6.26 25.69
C PRO A 207 -10.34 -4.89 26.14
N ASP A 208 -9.50 -4.13 26.85
CA ASP A 208 -9.80 -2.77 27.35
C ASP A 208 -9.04 -1.71 26.52
N GLY A 209 -8.90 -1.93 25.21
CA GLY A 209 -8.10 -1.06 24.34
C GLY A 209 -8.64 0.37 24.22
N GLU A 210 -7.73 1.35 24.16
CA GLU A 210 -8.01 2.79 24.07
C GLU A 210 -8.87 3.20 22.87
N VAL A 211 -8.65 2.55 21.72
CA VAL A 211 -9.31 2.90 20.45
C VAL A 211 -9.92 1.68 19.78
N TRP A 212 -11.02 1.88 19.05
CA TRP A 212 -11.55 0.88 18.12
C TRP A 212 -10.68 0.84 16.87
N LEU A 213 -9.99 -0.27 16.67
CA LEU A 213 -9.03 -0.46 15.60
C LEU A 213 -9.02 -1.93 15.17
N PRO A 214 -9.96 -2.36 14.30
CA PRO A 214 -10.04 -3.75 13.85
C PRO A 214 -8.78 -4.16 13.10
N ALA A 215 -8.42 -5.44 13.18
CA ALA A 215 -7.25 -5.98 12.49
C ALA A 215 -7.60 -6.45 11.07
N GLU A 216 -6.84 -5.99 10.09
CA GLU A 216 -6.84 -6.51 8.72
C GLU A 216 -5.83 -7.65 8.60
N THR A 217 -6.24 -8.75 7.95
CA THR A 217 -5.43 -9.95 7.78
C THR A 217 -4.92 -10.04 6.34
N ASP A 218 -3.69 -9.63 6.12
CA ASP A 218 -3.04 -9.62 4.83
C ASP A 218 -2.31 -10.95 4.55
N VAL A 219 -2.39 -11.41 3.31
CA VAL A 219 -1.73 -12.65 2.89
C VAL A 219 -1.60 -12.74 1.37
N SER A 220 -0.49 -13.27 0.87
CA SER A 220 -0.34 -13.61 -0.55
C SER A 220 -0.95 -14.98 -0.89
N ILE A 221 -1.52 -15.12 -2.09
CA ILE A 221 -1.93 -16.42 -2.65
C ILE A 221 -0.71 -17.29 -3.06
N ARG A 222 0.47 -16.68 -3.17
CA ARG A 222 1.76 -17.30 -3.49
C ARG A 222 2.72 -17.21 -2.30
N PRO A 223 3.91 -17.83 -2.34
CA PRO A 223 4.90 -17.69 -1.26
C PRO A 223 5.45 -16.26 -1.09
N GLY A 224 5.42 -15.44 -2.15
CA GLY A 224 5.80 -14.03 -2.12
C GLY A 224 4.70 -13.13 -2.64
N TRP A 225 4.83 -11.82 -2.41
CA TRP A 225 3.86 -10.80 -2.82
C TRP A 225 3.87 -10.51 -4.33
N PHE A 226 5.04 -10.46 -4.94
CA PHE A 226 5.20 -10.24 -6.38
C PHE A 226 5.25 -11.55 -7.15
N TYR A 227 4.83 -11.49 -8.42
CA TYR A 227 4.92 -12.63 -9.33
C TYR A 227 6.38 -13.06 -9.57
N SER A 228 6.61 -14.36 -9.52
CA SER A 228 7.81 -15.02 -10.04
C SER A 228 7.38 -16.32 -10.74
N PRO A 229 7.89 -16.62 -11.95
CA PRO A 229 7.57 -17.86 -12.66
C PRO A 229 7.82 -19.12 -11.82
N GLU A 230 8.81 -19.09 -10.92
CA GLU A 230 9.15 -20.21 -10.03
C GLU A 230 8.05 -20.54 -8.99
N THR A 231 7.04 -19.69 -8.89
CA THR A 231 5.93 -19.83 -7.94
C THR A 231 4.61 -20.24 -8.59
N ASP A 232 4.57 -20.48 -9.90
CA ASP A 232 3.32 -20.81 -10.62
C ASP A 232 2.67 -22.11 -10.15
N THR A 233 3.47 -23.06 -9.69
CA THR A 233 2.99 -24.33 -9.11
C THR A 233 2.84 -24.26 -7.59
N LYS A 234 3.05 -23.08 -6.98
CA LYS A 234 3.06 -22.87 -5.52
C LYS A 234 1.94 -21.93 -5.06
N ILE A 235 0.87 -21.85 -5.84
CA ILE A 235 -0.36 -21.17 -5.42
C ILE A 235 -0.97 -21.98 -4.28
N LYS A 236 -1.48 -21.32 -3.25
CA LYS A 236 -2.20 -21.97 -2.15
C LYS A 236 -3.34 -22.82 -2.68
N SER A 237 -3.47 -24.01 -2.11
CA SER A 237 -4.61 -24.90 -2.35
C SER A 237 -5.91 -24.27 -1.86
N VAL A 238 -7.02 -24.90 -2.26
CA VAL A 238 -8.35 -24.56 -1.73
C VAL A 238 -8.43 -24.88 -0.23
N ASP A 239 -7.80 -25.98 0.19
CA ASP A 239 -7.63 -26.37 1.59
C ASP A 239 -6.48 -25.58 2.25
#